data_AF-A0A1Z1MB23-F1
#
_entry.id   AF-A0A1Z1MB23-F1
#
_cell.length_a   1.000
_cell.length_b   1.000
_cell.length_c   1.000
_cell.angle_alpha   90.00
_cell.angle_beta   90.00
_cell.angle_gamma   90.00
#
_symmetry.space_group_name_H-M   'P 1'
#
loop_
_entity.id
_entity.type
_entity.pdbx_description
1 polymer ?
#
loop_
_entity_poly.entity_id
_entity_poly.type
_entity_poly.pdbx_seq_one_letter_code
_entity_poly.pdbx_strand_id
1 'polypeptide(L)' 'MESMWSIKIAIIMIFCNLLTIGIGRYAIKVRGLGASISLLGMEGLGLPELLATTSLGHIIGAGTILGLRSIQYL' A
#
# COMPACT_ATOMS: atom_id res chain seq x y z
N MET A 1 10.84 14.15 22.23
CA MET A 1 10.74 12.93 21.43
C MET A 1 9.29 12.87 20.97
N GLU A 2 8.97 13.73 20.00
CA GLU A 2 7.59 13.94 19.54
C GLU A 2 7.05 12.63 18.99
N SER A 3 5.82 12.28 19.36
CA SER A 3 5.14 11.08 18.90
C SER A 3 5.13 11.05 17.36
N MET A 4 6.09 10.32 16.80
CA MET A 4 6.36 10.23 15.36
C MET A 4 5.20 9.60 14.58
N TRP A 5 4.18 9.10 15.30
CA TRP A 5 3.01 8.45 14.78
C TRP A 5 1.74 9.21 15.20
N SER A 6 0.91 9.55 14.22
CA SER A 6 -0.33 10.30 14.37
C SER A 6 -1.41 9.66 13.49
N ILE A 7 -2.69 9.81 13.85
CA ILE A 7 -3.83 9.33 13.03
C ILE A 7 -3.74 9.85 11.59
N LYS A 8 -3.22 11.07 11.38
CA LYS A 8 -2.99 11.62 10.03
C LYS A 8 -2.04 10.75 9.21
N ILE A 9 -0.94 10.30 9.82
CA ILE A 9 0.07 9.43 9.18
C ILE A 9 -0.54 8.09 8.82
N ALA A 10 -1.34 7.51 9.72
CA ALA A 10 -2.03 6.24 9.47
C ALA A 10 -3.01 6.34 8.29
N ILE A 11 -3.79 7.42 8.19
CA ILE A 11 -4.71 7.65 7.07
C ILE A 11 -3.95 7.77 5.74
N ILE A 12 -2.84 8.53 5.72
CA ILE A 12 -1.99 8.66 4.52
C ILE A 12 -1.43 7.30 4.09
N MET A 13 -0.98 6.48 5.04
CA MET A 13 -0.45 5.14 4.76
C MET A 13 -1.52 4.20 4.18
N ILE A 14 -2.72 4.19 4.76
CA ILE A 14 -3.84 3.38 4.25
C ILE A 14 -4.21 3.83 2.83
N PHE A 15 -4.25 5.13 2.58
CA PHE A 15 -4.53 5.68 1.25
C PHE A 15 -3.47 5.26 0.21
N CYS A 16 -2.19 5.34 0.56
CA CYS A 16 -1.10 4.88 -0.32
C CYS A 16 -1.21 3.40 -0.64
N ASN A 17 -1.50 2.55 0.36
CA ASN A 17 -1.71 1.11 0.15
C ASN A 17 -2.93 0.83 -0.76
N LEU A 18 -4.03 1.56 -0.59
CA LEU A 18 -5.22 1.36 -1.41
C LEU A 18 -4.97 1.75 -2.88
N LEU A 19 -4.23 2.85 -3.10
CA LEU A 19 -3.79 3.27 -4.44
C LEU A 19 -2.90 2.21 -5.09
N THR A 20 -1.93 1.65 -4.37
CA THR A 20 -0.99 0.68 -4.94
C THR A 20 -1.61 -0.68 -5.17
N ILE A 21 -2.60 -1.09 -4.37
CA ILE A 21 -3.44 -2.27 -4.66
C ILE A 21 -4.24 -2.04 -5.96
N GLY A 22 -4.83 -0.86 -6.12
CA GLY A 22 -5.54 -0.49 -7.35
C GLY A 22 -4.62 -0.50 -8.59
N ILE A 23 -3.45 0.11 -8.50
CA ILE A 23 -2.44 0.11 -9.57
C ILE A 23 -1.95 -1.31 -9.84
N GLY A 24 -1.68 -2.10 -8.80
CA GLY A 24 -1.24 -3.48 -8.92
C GLY A 24 -2.23 -4.35 -9.69
N ARG A 25 -3.53 -4.12 -9.51
CA ARG A 25 -4.56 -4.79 -10.32
C ARG A 25 -4.37 -4.55 -11.82
N TYR A 26 -3.98 -3.35 -12.26
CA TYR A 26 -3.76 -3.07 -13.68
C TYR A 26 -2.33 -3.37 -14.15
N ALA A 27 -1.33 -3.26 -13.27
CA ALA A 27 0.09 -3.40 -13.60
C ALA A 27 0.57 -4.87 -13.61
N ILE A 28 -0.03 -5.75 -12.79
CA ILE A 28 0.40 -7.14 -12.70
C ILE A 28 -0.12 -7.92 -13.92
N LYS A 29 0.82 -8.26 -14.81
CA LYS A 29 0.58 -9.02 -16.04
C LYS A 29 0.45 -10.52 -15.80
N VAL A 30 1.15 -11.07 -14.80
CA VAL A 30 1.08 -12.49 -14.45
C VAL A 30 0.42 -12.61 -13.09
N ARG A 31 -0.88 -12.91 -13.12
CA ARG A 31 -1.73 -13.04 -11.91
C ARG A 31 -1.86 -14.49 -11.49
N GLY A 32 -2.02 -14.74 -10.20
CA GLY A 32 -2.26 -16.08 -9.68
C GLY A 32 -1.04 -17.02 -9.64
N LEU A 33 0.19 -16.50 -9.72
CA LEU A 33 1.41 -17.27 -9.41
C LEU A 33 1.55 -17.45 -7.89
N GLY A 34 0.73 -18.31 -7.28
CA GLY A 34 0.82 -18.63 -5.85
C GLY A 34 -0.54 -18.95 -5.23
N ALA A 35 -0.55 -19.26 -3.94
CA ALA A 35 -1.77 -19.61 -3.21
C ALA A 35 -2.84 -18.52 -3.38
N SER A 36 -3.91 -18.89 -4.07
CA SER A 36 -5.08 -18.05 -4.31
C SER A 36 -5.87 -17.95 -3.02
N ILE A 37 -5.77 -16.82 -2.31
CA ILE A 37 -6.74 -16.53 -1.26
C ILE A 37 -7.94 -15.87 -1.94
N SER A 38 -9.12 -16.46 -1.77
CA SER A 38 -10.39 -15.75 -2.01
C SER A 38 -10.60 -14.72 -0.91
N LEU A 39 -9.81 -13.64 -0.93
CA LEU A 39 -10.03 -12.47 -0.09
C LEU A 39 -10.93 -11.52 -0.88
N LEU A 40 -12.12 -11.28 -0.35
CA LEU A 40 -12.98 -10.15 -0.73
C LEU A 40 -13.53 -10.17 -2.17
N GLY A 41 -14.00 -11.32 -2.66
CA GLY A 41 -14.79 -11.39 -3.91
C GLY A 41 -14.05 -10.95 -5.18
N MET A 42 -12.73 -10.70 -5.08
CA MET A 42 -11.86 -10.39 -6.21
C MET A 42 -11.17 -11.68 -6.64
N GLU A 43 -11.85 -12.44 -7.51
CA GLU A 43 -11.24 -13.59 -8.18
C GLU A 43 -9.97 -13.12 -8.92
N GLY A 44 -8.79 -13.50 -8.42
CA GLY A 44 -7.52 -13.34 -9.15
C GLY A 44 -6.46 -12.43 -8.52
N LEU A 45 -6.57 -11.99 -7.26
CA LEU A 45 -5.40 -11.49 -6.51
C LEU A 45 -4.83 -12.60 -5.62
N GLY A 46 -3.71 -13.19 -6.02
CA GLY A 46 -2.97 -14.13 -5.17
C GLY A 46 -2.34 -13.47 -3.95
N LEU A 47 -2.00 -14.27 -2.93
CA LEU A 47 -1.13 -13.87 -1.80
C LEU A 47 0.09 -13.02 -2.21
N PRO A 48 0.88 -13.44 -3.21
CA PRO A 48 2.07 -12.68 -3.59
C PRO A 48 1.73 -11.32 -4.21
N GLU A 49 0.58 -11.20 -4.89
CA GLU A 49 0.14 -9.94 -5.49
C GLU A 49 -0.29 -8.94 -4.41
N LEU A 50 -1.04 -9.41 -3.41
CA LEU A 50 -1.41 -8.59 -2.25
C LEU A 50 -0.16 -8.14 -1.47
N LEU A 51 0.77 -9.06 -1.19
CA LEU A 51 2.01 -8.75 -0.49
C LEU A 51 2.90 -7.78 -1.28
N ALA A 52 3.02 -7.97 -2.59
CA ALA A 52 3.80 -7.07 -3.45
C ALA A 52 3.21 -5.66 -3.48
N THR A 53 1.89 -5.54 -3.66
CA THR A 53 1.21 -4.24 -3.78
C THR A 53 1.16 -3.47 -2.45
N THR A 54 1.00 -4.15 -1.33
CA THR A 54 1.08 -3.56 0.01
C THR A 54 2.51 -3.18 0.38
N SER A 55 3.51 -3.99 0.00
CA SER A 55 4.93 -3.63 0.21
C SER A 55 5.31 -2.38 -0.60
N LEU A 56 4.87 -2.29 -1.85
CA LEU A 56 5.04 -1.10 -2.68
C LEU A 56 4.29 0.12 -2.10
N GLY A 57 3.08 -0.11 -1.57
CA GLY A 57 2.32 0.90 -0.83
C GLY A 57 3.03 1.45 0.39
N HIS A 58 3.74 0.60 1.15
CA HIS A 58 4.54 1.03 2.29
C HIS A 58 5.77 1.86 1.87
N ILE A 59 6.44 1.51 0.77
CA ILE A 59 7.57 2.31 0.24
C ILE A 59 7.10 3.71 -0.16
N ILE A 60 6.02 3.79 -0.95
CA ILE A 60 5.43 5.07 -1.37
C ILE A 60 4.90 5.85 -0.17
N GLY A 61 4.22 5.17 0.76
CA GLY A 61 3.68 5.76 1.98
C GLY A 61 4.77 6.37 2.85
N ALA A 62 5.86 5.64 3.11
CA ALA A 62 7.01 6.14 3.88
C ALA A 62 7.66 7.36 3.19
N GLY A 63 7.86 7.31 1.87
CA GLY A 63 8.39 8.44 1.10
C GLY A 63 7.48 9.68 1.17
N THR A 64 6.16 9.47 1.07
CA THR A 64 5.15 10.53 1.15
C THR A 64 5.13 11.16 2.55
N ILE A 65 5.10 10.34 3.61
CA ILE A 65 5.11 10.83 5.00
C ILE A 65 6.39 11.63 5.28
N LEU A 66 7.54 11.12 4.84
CA LEU A 66 8.81 11.83 5.02
C LEU A 66 8.85 13.15 4.23
N GLY A 67 8.30 13.16 3.02
CA GLY A 67 8.16 14.37 2.19
C GLY A 67 7.25 15.42 2.82
N LEU A 68 6.05 15.04 3.28
CA LEU A 68 5.12 15.97 3.94
C LEU A 68 5.72 16.54 5.24
N ARG A 69 6.45 15.71 5.99
CA ARG A 69 7.17 16.15 7.19
C ARG A 69 8.29 17.14 6.85
N SER A 70 9.01 16.92 5.75
CA SER A 70 10.05 17.85 5.29
C SER A 70 9.49 19.22 4.91
N ILE A 71 8.22 19.31 4.50
CA ILE A 71 7.54 20.56 4.15
C ILE A 71 6.83 21.17 5.38
N GLN A 72 7.04 20.60 6.59
CA GLN A 72 6.37 20.99 7.85
C GLN A 72 4.83 20.97 7.79
N TYR A 73 4.25 20.22 6.85
CA TYR A 73 2.80 20.06 6.76
C TYR A 73 2.27 19.07 7.81
N LEU A 74 3.16 18.22 8.32
CA LEU A 74 2.96 17.24 9.40
C LEU A 74 3.96 17.49 10.52
#